data_AF-A0AAU1EGZ8-F1
#
_entry.id   AF-A0AAU1EGZ8-F1
#
_cell.length_a   1.000
_cell.length_b   1.000
_cell.length_c   1.000
_cell.angle_alpha   90.00
_cell.angle_beta   90.00
_cell.angle_gamma   90.00
#
_symmetry.space_group_name_H-M   'P 1'
#
loop_
_entity.id
_entity.type
_entity.pdbx_description
1 polymer ?
#
loop_
_entity_poly.entity_id
_entity_poly.type
_entity_poly.pdbx_seq_one_letter_code
_entity_poly.pdbx_strand_id
1 'polypeptide(L)'
;MDGWVTRQVELQGPALRPIAAACLAEWQQAHGSGRLDEYDSRFGITAEQPVSEWEGHDPEQLTSEEFEEIWQAARRQIASQPG
;
A
#
# COMPACT_ATOMS: atom_id res chain seq x y z
N MET A 1 9.44 14.82 -4.90
CA MET A 1 8.31 13.86 -4.97
C MET A 1 7.35 14.23 -3.85
N ASP A 2 6.89 15.48 -3.86
CA ASP A 2 6.03 15.97 -2.79
C ASP A 2 4.59 15.57 -3.14
N GLY A 3 3.82 15.14 -2.14
CA GLY A 3 2.42 14.77 -2.31
C GLY A 3 2.14 13.35 -2.82
N TRP A 4 3.15 12.54 -3.18
CA TRP A 4 2.92 11.14 -3.56
C TRP A 4 2.86 10.21 -2.34
N VAL A 5 1.94 9.24 -2.38
CA VAL A 5 1.85 8.19 -1.36
C VAL A 5 3.05 7.26 -1.49
N THR A 6 3.80 7.08 -0.40
CA THR A 6 4.99 6.22 -0.38
C THR A 6 4.69 4.80 0.11
N ARG A 7 3.65 4.63 0.93
CA ARG A 7 3.12 3.35 1.39
C ARG A 7 1.59 3.42 1.48
N GLN A 8 0.91 2.36 1.05
CA GLN A 8 -0.55 2.25 1.02
C GLN A 8 -1.00 0.90 1.56
N VAL A 9 -2.02 0.89 2.42
CA VAL A 9 -2.69 -0.33 2.87
C VAL A 9 -4.17 -0.20 2.54
N GLU A 10 -4.74 -1.24 1.95
CA GLU A 10 -6.17 -1.31 1.68
C GLU A 10 -6.77 -2.51 2.41
N LEU A 11 -7.85 -2.25 3.15
CA LEU A 11 -8.56 -3.23 3.97
C LEU A 11 -10.00 -3.34 3.47
N GLN A 12 -10.48 -4.56 3.26
CA GLN A 12 -11.80 -4.82 2.70
C GLN A 12 -12.76 -5.44 3.73
N GLY A 13 -13.95 -4.86 3.79
CA GLY A 13 -15.08 -5.37 4.57
C GLY A 13 -14.91 -5.21 6.09
N PRO A 14 -15.93 -5.64 6.87
CA PRO A 14 -15.94 -5.46 8.33
C PRO A 14 -14.87 -6.29 9.05
N ALA A 15 -14.33 -7.32 8.39
CA ALA A 15 -13.23 -8.13 8.91
C ALA A 15 -11.85 -7.51 8.61
N LEU A 16 -11.79 -6.34 7.97
CA LEU A 16 -10.56 -5.62 7.63
C LEU A 16 -9.53 -6.51 6.94
N ARG A 17 -9.98 -7.31 5.95
CA ARG A 17 -9.08 -8.20 5.22
C ARG A 17 -8.15 -7.37 4.34
N PRO A 18 -6.82 -7.45 4.50
CA PRO A 18 -5.90 -6.71 3.66
C PRO A 18 -5.97 -7.24 2.22
N ILE A 19 -6.12 -6.31 1.27
CA ILE A 19 -6.11 -6.60 -0.17
C ILE A 19 -4.91 -5.95 -0.88
N ALA A 20 -4.30 -4.92 -0.28
CA ALA A 20 -3.05 -4.32 -0.74
C ALA A 20 -2.20 -3.84 0.44
N ALA A 21 -0.88 -3.86 0.27
CA ALA A 21 0.11 -3.32 1.19
C ALA A 21 1.35 -2.87 0.39
N ALA A 22 1.15 -1.87 -0.47
CA ALA A 22 2.09 -1.43 -1.48
C ALA A 22 3.08 -0.39 -0.94
N CYS A 23 4.31 -0.45 -1.43
CA CYS A 23 5.39 0.48 -1.12
C CYS A 23 6.03 0.97 -2.42
N LEU A 24 6.02 2.28 -2.65
CA LEU A 24 6.52 2.88 -3.88
C LEU A 24 8.00 2.55 -4.14
N ALA A 25 8.82 2.52 -3.08
CA ALA A 25 10.24 2.18 -3.20
C ALA A 25 10.45 0.70 -3.62
N GLU A 26 9.66 -0.22 -3.08
CA GLU A 26 9.72 -1.63 -3.46
C GLU A 26 9.21 -1.84 -4.90
N TRP A 27 8.13 -1.14 -5.28
CA TRP A 27 7.60 -1.16 -6.64
C TRP A 27 8.64 -0.67 -7.67
N GLN A 28 9.33 0.43 -7.38
CA GLN A 28 10.41 0.97 -8.22
C GLN A 28 11.58 -0.01 -8.35
N GLN A 29 11.94 -0.68 -7.24
CA GLN A 29 12.97 -1.73 -7.26
C GLN A 29 12.53 -2.96 -8.08
N ALA A 30 11.28 -3.39 -7.94
CA ALA A 30 10.72 -4.51 -8.70
C ALA A 30 10.70 -4.20 -10.20
N HIS A 31 10.28 -2.98 -10.57
CA HIS A 31 10.38 -2.49 -11.95
C HIS A 31 11.82 -2.51 -12.47
N GLY A 32 12.78 -1.97 -11.71
CA GLY A 32 14.20 -1.98 -12.09
C GLY A 32 14.85 -3.36 -12.22
N SER A 33 14.23 -4.39 -11.62
CA SER A 33 14.70 -5.78 -11.67
C SER A 33 13.86 -6.69 -12.58
N GLY A 34 12.87 -6.14 -13.30
CA GLY A 34 12.01 -6.92 -14.19
C GLY A 34 11.04 -7.87 -13.47
N ARG A 35 10.77 -7.63 -12.18
CA ARG A 35 9.89 -8.45 -11.33
C ARG A 35 8.62 -7.71 -10.92
N LEU A 36 8.22 -6.72 -11.71
CA LEU A 36 7.10 -5.85 -11.38
C LEU A 36 5.80 -6.64 -11.21
N ASP A 37 5.49 -7.54 -12.14
CA ASP A 37 4.25 -8.34 -12.09
C ASP A 37 4.16 -9.20 -10.81
N GLU A 38 5.28 -9.75 -10.33
CA GLU A 38 5.33 -10.51 -9.08
C GLU A 38 5.07 -9.62 -7.85
N TYR A 39 5.55 -8.38 -7.89
CA TYR A 39 5.32 -7.43 -6.81
C TYR A 39 3.86 -6.96 -6.79
N ASP A 40 3.38 -6.50 -7.94
CA ASP A 40 2.06 -5.90 -8.09
C ASP A 40 0.95 -6.90 -7.78
N SER A 41 1.04 -8.13 -8.32
CA SER A 41 0.08 -9.20 -8.01
C SER A 41 0.00 -9.58 -6.53
N ARG A 42 1.05 -9.30 -5.75
CA ARG A 42 1.12 -9.64 -4.32
C ARG A 42 0.76 -8.48 -3.41
N PHE A 43 1.24 -7.27 -3.69
CA PHE A 43 1.15 -6.14 -2.77
C PHE A 43 0.33 -4.97 -3.34
N GLY A 44 0.03 -4.99 -4.64
CA GLY A 44 -0.63 -3.91 -5.36
C GLY A 44 0.28 -2.70 -5.63
N ILE A 45 -0.37 -1.58 -5.97
CA ILE A 45 0.26 -0.28 -6.22
C ILE A 45 -0.18 0.76 -5.19
N THR A 46 0.63 1.82 -5.04
CA THR A 46 0.18 3.04 -4.37
C THR A 46 -0.70 3.86 -5.30
N ALA A 47 -1.43 4.83 -4.76
CA ALA A 47 -2.23 5.77 -5.55
C ALA A 47 -1.47 6.35 -6.75
N GLU A 48 -2.15 6.37 -7.89
CA GLU A 48 -1.60 6.79 -9.20
C GLU A 48 -1.52 8.31 -9.37
N GLN A 49 -2.09 9.07 -8.43
CA GLN A 49 -2.07 10.54 -8.41
C GLN A 49 -1.58 11.06 -7.05
N PRO A 50 -0.90 12.23 -7.02
CA PRO A 50 -0.53 12.86 -5.77
C PRO A 50 -1.78 13.28 -4.96
N VAL A 51 -1.65 13.30 -3.64
CA VAL A 51 -2.73 13.63 -2.68
C VAL A 51 -3.36 15.00 -2.98
N SER A 52 -2.60 15.95 -3.53
CA SER A 52 -3.10 17.27 -3.93
C SER A 52 -4.13 17.24 -5.05
N GLU A 53 -4.20 16.16 -5.82
CA GLU A 53 -5.15 15.97 -6.91
C GLU A 53 -6.39 15.15 -6.50
N TRP A 54 -6.46 14.68 -5.25
CA TRP A 54 -7.59 13.88 -4.79
C TRP A 54 -8.81 14.76 -4.52
N GLU A 55 -9.87 14.56 -5.29
CA GLU A 55 -11.10 15.35 -5.19
C GLU A 55 -11.82 15.08 -3.85
N GLY A 56 -12.14 16.16 -3.12
CA GLY A 56 -12.89 16.07 -1.87
C GLY A 56 -12.16 15.37 -0.72
N HIS A 57 -10.82 15.28 -0.79
CA HIS A 57 -10.04 14.62 0.24
C HIS A 57 -10.07 15.38 1.58
N ASP A 58 -10.70 14.78 2.58
CA ASP A 58 -10.70 15.20 3.98
C ASP A 58 -10.13 14.04 4.82
N PRO A 59 -8.80 13.95 5.01
CA PRO A 59 -8.18 12.81 5.66
C PRO A 59 -8.40 12.80 7.17
N GLU A 60 -8.81 11.65 7.68
CA GLU A 60 -8.59 11.35 9.09
C GLU A 60 -7.10 11.08 9.33
N GLN A 61 -6.56 11.66 10.40
CA GLN A 61 -5.15 11.49 10.75
C GLN A 61 -4.92 10.15 11.42
N LEU A 62 -3.84 9.50 11.02
CA LEU A 62 -3.29 8.32 11.66
C LEU A 62 -1.88 8.63 12.13
N THR A 63 -1.53 8.21 13.34
CA THR A 63 -0.14 8.31 13.80
C THR A 63 0.74 7.35 13.01
N SER A 64 2.05 7.62 12.99
CA SER A 64 3.00 6.71 12.35
C SER A 64 3.04 5.33 13.01
N GLU A 65 2.77 5.25 14.31
CA GLU A 65 2.72 3.98 15.06
C GLU A 65 1.51 3.14 14.66
N GLU A 66 0.32 3.74 14.65
CA GLU A 66 -0.91 3.06 14.21
C GLU A 66 -0.80 2.60 12.74
N PHE A 67 -0.21 3.42 11.87
CA PHE A 67 0.05 3.01 10.49
C PHE A 67 0.96 1.78 10.43
N GLU A 68 2.05 1.77 11.21
CA GLU A 68 3.01 0.68 11.19
C GLU A 68 2.42 -0.62 11.73
N GLU A 69 1.59 -0.56 12.76
CA GLU A 69 0.86 -1.72 13.29
C GLU A 69 -0.03 -2.36 12.22
N ILE A 70 -0.83 -1.55 11.53
CA ILE A 70 -1.72 -1.99 10.45
C ILE A 70 -0.90 -2.53 9.27
N TRP A 71 0.15 -1.82 8.87
CA TRP A 71 1.07 -2.19 7.81
C TRP A 71 1.70 -3.58 8.04
N GLN A 72 2.27 -3.80 9.23
CA GLN A 72 2.91 -5.07 9.58
C GLN A 72 1.91 -6.22 9.69
N ALA A 73 0.69 -5.96 10.18
CA ALA A 73 -0.38 -6.96 10.20
C ALA A 73 -0.79 -7.35 8.76
N ALA A 74 -1.03 -6.36 7.90
CA ALA A 74 -1.41 -6.57 6.51
C ALA A 74 -0.35 -7.36 5.74
N ARG A 75 0.93 -6.95 5.84
CA ARG A 75 2.06 -7.63 5.20
C ARG A 75 2.20 -9.09 5.64
N ARG A 76 2.05 -9.38 6.93
CA ARG A 76 2.11 -10.76 7.45
C ARG A 76 0.96 -11.62 6.90
N GLN A 77 -0.24 -11.06 6.86
CA GLN A 77 -1.41 -11.78 6.37
C GLN A 77 -1.30 -12.05 4.86
N ILE A 78 -0.96 -11.04 4.05
CA ILE A 78 -0.73 -11.21 2.60
C ILE A 78 0.43 -12.17 2.34
N ALA A 79 1.52 -12.10 3.11
CA ALA A 79 2.64 -13.02 2.96
C ALA A 79 2.27 -14.49 3.24
N SER A 80 1.24 -14.72 4.07
CA SER A 80 0.75 -16.05 4.45
C SER A 80 -0.33 -16.58 3.50
N GLN A 81 -0.87 -15.74 2.60
CA GLN A 81 -1.84 -16.17 1.59
C GLN A 81 -1.10 -16.90 0.45
N PRO A 82 -1.65 -18.02 -0.05
CA PRO A 82 -1.18 -18.58 -1.30
C PRO A 82 -1.48 -17.59 -2.44
N GLY A 83 -0.46 -17.30 -3.24
CA GLY A 83 -0.58 -16.53 -4.49
C GLY A 83 -1.16 -17.36 -5.62
#